data_AF-A0A7J8W3G7-F1
#
_entry.id   AF-A0A7J8W3G7-F1
#
_cell.length_a   1.000
_cell.length_b   1.000
_cell.length_c   1.000
_cell.angle_alpha   90.00
_cell.angle_beta   90.00
_cell.angle_gamma   90.00
#
_symmetry.space_group_name_H-M   'P 1'
#
loop_
_entity.id
_entity.type
_entity.pdbx_description
1 polymer ?
#
loop_
_entity_poly.entity_id
_entity_poly.type
_entity_poly.pdbx_seq_one_letter_code
_entity_poly.pdbx_strand_id
1 'polypeptide(L)'
;MVILAISLWHLWFVKKSKKIVAQLPPGPRGLPIVGYLPFLGTDNLHLSFTELAATYGPIFKLWLGNKLCVVISSPELAKEVVRDHDVTFSERDPPIAAQVASFGCNDIAFDSYSNPRWKNKRKVLATELLTNARLNACYGLRREQVMNGLKDVYENVGKPIDIGKWTYLVALNVAISMILGGELPGEKGAAIEGNLKENSSESMVLMGKPNVSDIFPAIARFDIQGIERGMRKINQQFNRLLESVIEVAIDKEKDKKSSEQKLGFLELLLHLERNNNEDNASPLTMDEVKGLLV
;
A
#
# COMPACT_ATOMS: atom_id res chain seq x y z
N MET A 1 29.39 12.79 -54.40
CA MET A 1 29.56 12.30 -53.02
C MET A 1 28.86 13.20 -52.01
N VAL A 2 29.18 14.50 -51.92
CA VAL A 2 28.59 15.43 -50.93
C VAL A 2 27.08 15.64 -51.11
N ILE A 3 26.59 15.80 -52.35
CA ILE A 3 25.16 16.00 -52.63
C ILE A 3 24.32 14.75 -52.27
N LEU A 4 24.89 13.56 -52.48
CA LEU A 4 24.28 12.28 -52.07
C LEU A 4 24.24 12.13 -50.55
N ALA A 5 25.27 12.59 -49.84
CA ALA A 5 25.30 12.58 -48.38
C ALA A 5 24.26 13.55 -47.78
N ILE A 6 24.09 14.74 -48.37
CA ILE A 6 23.09 15.73 -47.94
C ILE A 6 21.67 15.24 -48.25
N SER A 7 21.45 14.63 -49.41
CA SER A 7 20.13 14.08 -49.77
C SER A 7 19.76 12.88 -48.90
N LEU A 8 20.72 12.00 -48.58
CA LEU A 8 20.53 10.89 -47.65
C LEU A 8 20.30 11.36 -46.20
N TRP A 9 20.99 12.42 -45.76
CA TRP A 9 20.75 13.04 -44.45
C TRP A 9 19.35 13.64 -44.38
N HIS A 10 18.94 14.43 -45.38
CA HIS A 10 17.58 14.96 -45.45
C HIS A 10 16.52 13.86 -45.50
N LEU A 11 16.73 12.81 -46.32
CA LEU A 11 15.83 11.66 -46.38
C LEU A 11 15.78 10.89 -45.06
N TRP A 12 16.88 10.80 -44.31
CA TRP A 12 16.92 10.16 -42.99
C TRP A 12 16.17 10.99 -41.93
N PHE A 13 16.27 12.32 -41.98
CA PHE A 13 15.49 13.22 -41.12
C PHE A 13 14.00 13.27 -41.49
N VAL A 14 13.66 13.17 -42.78
CA VAL A 14 12.28 13.18 -43.29
C VAL A 14 11.61 11.80 -43.13
N LYS A 15 12.38 10.69 -43.19
CA LYS A 15 11.93 9.32 -42.86
C LYS A 15 11.87 9.03 -41.36
N LYS A 16 12.26 9.97 -40.49
CA LYS A 16 11.93 9.88 -39.08
C LYS A 16 10.41 10.06 -39.00
N SER A 17 9.72 8.93 -39.08
CA SER A 17 8.27 8.81 -39.02
C SER A 17 7.75 9.83 -38.01
N LYS A 18 6.85 10.71 -38.46
CA LYS A 18 6.03 11.50 -37.56
C LYS A 18 5.26 10.48 -36.73
N LYS A 19 5.85 10.02 -35.62
CA LYS A 19 5.11 9.34 -34.57
C LYS A 19 3.93 10.28 -34.33
N ILE A 20 2.73 9.78 -34.60
CA ILE A 20 1.52 10.45 -34.13
C ILE A 20 1.70 10.46 -32.62
N VAL A 21 2.23 11.57 -32.10
CA VAL A 21 2.27 11.81 -30.67
C VAL A 21 0.82 12.01 -30.34
N ALA A 22 0.21 10.98 -29.74
CA ALA A 22 -1.15 11.08 -29.23
C ALA A 22 -1.21 12.37 -28.42
N GLN A 23 -2.17 13.24 -28.76
CA GLN A 23 -2.31 14.49 -28.05
C GLN A 23 -2.64 14.15 -26.61
N LEU A 24 -1.86 14.71 -25.69
CA LEU A 24 -2.14 14.57 -24.27
C LEU A 24 -3.49 15.24 -23.96
N PRO A 25 -4.19 14.80 -22.91
CA PRO A 25 -5.38 15.48 -22.42
C PRO A 25 -5.13 16.99 -22.19
N PRO A 26 -6.19 17.81 -22.16
CA PRO A 26 -6.07 19.20 -21.72
C PRO A 26 -5.59 19.27 -20.27
N GLY A 27 -5.20 20.45 -19.79
CA GLY A 27 -4.80 20.60 -18.40
C GLY A 27 -4.09 21.92 -18.11
N PRO A 28 -3.94 22.28 -16.83
CA PRO A 28 -3.26 23.49 -16.44
C PRO A 28 -1.80 23.51 -16.87
N ARG A 29 -1.29 24.71 -17.13
CA ARG A 29 0.13 24.93 -17.42
C ARG A 29 0.89 25.04 -16.10
N GLY A 30 1.94 24.24 -15.95
CA GLY A 30 2.87 24.33 -14.83
C GLY A 30 4.02 25.30 -15.09
N LEU A 31 4.74 25.65 -14.02
CA LEU A 31 6.01 26.38 -14.10
C LEU A 31 7.15 25.43 -14.54
N PRO A 32 8.27 25.97 -15.07
CA PRO A 32 9.47 25.19 -15.29
C PRO A 32 9.91 24.46 -14.02
N ILE A 33 10.41 23.23 -14.17
CA ILE A 33 10.96 22.36 -13.11
C ILE A 33 9.92 21.84 -12.12
N VAL A 34 9.14 22.71 -11.48
CA VAL A 34 8.19 22.36 -10.39
C VAL A 34 6.80 21.97 -10.88
N GLY A 35 6.50 22.20 -12.16
CA GLY A 35 5.19 21.89 -12.74
C GLY A 35 4.09 22.70 -12.08
N TYR A 36 2.98 22.05 -11.76
CA TYR A 36 1.78 22.65 -11.17
C TYR A 36 1.79 22.63 -9.63
N LEU A 37 2.84 22.07 -8.99
CA LEU A 37 2.93 21.96 -7.53
C LEU A 37 2.69 23.27 -6.77
N PRO A 38 3.24 24.43 -7.17
CA PRO A 38 3.03 25.68 -6.41
C PRO A 38 1.59 26.17 -6.39
N PHE A 39 0.76 25.66 -7.29
CA PHE A 39 -0.66 25.99 -7.39
C PHE A 39 -1.55 24.93 -6.74
N LEU A 40 -0.96 23.80 -6.30
CA LEU A 40 -1.66 22.78 -5.53
C LEU A 40 -1.52 23.12 -4.05
N GLY A 41 -2.64 23.09 -3.33
CA GLY A 41 -2.63 23.08 -1.86
C GLY A 41 -2.05 21.77 -1.33
N THR A 42 -1.59 21.79 -0.08
CA THR A 42 -1.19 20.58 0.65
C THR A 42 -2.40 19.82 1.21
N ASP A 43 -3.54 20.49 1.34
CA ASP A 43 -4.75 19.96 1.93
C ASP A 43 -5.84 19.79 0.86
N ASN A 44 -6.73 18.82 1.06
CA ASN A 44 -7.91 18.58 0.21
C ASN A 44 -7.63 18.51 -1.29
N LEU A 45 -6.51 17.88 -1.69
CA LEU A 45 -6.08 17.77 -3.09
C LEU A 45 -7.18 17.23 -4.03
N HIS A 46 -8.01 16.32 -3.53
CA HIS A 46 -9.15 15.78 -4.25
C HIS A 46 -10.18 16.87 -4.65
N LEU A 47 -10.42 17.88 -3.81
CA LEU A 47 -11.30 19.02 -4.13
C LEU A 47 -10.68 19.92 -5.19
N SER A 48 -9.37 20.23 -5.08
CA SER A 48 -8.66 20.97 -6.12
C SER A 48 -8.71 20.27 -7.47
N PHE A 49 -8.63 18.93 -7.49
CA PHE A 49 -8.81 18.14 -8.71
C PHE A 49 -10.24 18.19 -9.24
N THR A 50 -11.26 18.24 -8.38
CA THR A 50 -12.65 18.46 -8.81
C THR A 50 -12.84 19.83 -9.47
N GLU A 51 -12.25 20.89 -8.93
CA GLU A 51 -12.30 22.24 -9.53
C GLU A 51 -11.59 22.29 -10.90
N LEU A 52 -10.43 21.64 -11.01
CA LEU A 52 -9.72 21.50 -12.27
C LEU A 52 -10.53 20.68 -13.29
N ALA A 53 -11.21 19.61 -12.86
CA ALA A 53 -12.09 18.82 -13.72
C ALA A 53 -13.24 19.66 -14.29
N ALA A 54 -13.81 20.57 -13.50
CA ALA A 54 -14.85 21.49 -13.96
C ALA A 54 -14.35 22.45 -15.07
N THR A 55 -13.04 22.73 -15.10
CA THR A 55 -12.42 23.63 -16.08
C THR A 55 -11.89 22.91 -17.31
N TYR A 56 -11.20 21.78 -17.12
CA TYR A 56 -10.47 21.05 -18.16
C TYR A 56 -11.21 19.82 -18.68
N GLY A 57 -12.31 19.44 -18.04
CA GLY A 57 -13.10 18.27 -18.37
C GLY A 57 -12.76 17.03 -17.54
N PRO A 58 -13.47 15.90 -17.78
CA PRO A 58 -13.41 14.71 -16.94
C PRO A 58 -12.08 13.93 -17.03
N ILE A 59 -11.22 14.28 -17.99
CA ILE A 59 -9.85 13.81 -18.13
C ILE A 59 -8.94 14.99 -18.42
N PHE A 60 -7.98 15.20 -17.54
CA PHE A 60 -7.00 16.26 -17.69
C PHE A 60 -5.65 15.82 -17.16
N LYS A 61 -4.58 16.49 -17.61
CA LYS A 61 -3.23 16.26 -17.11
C LYS A 61 -2.74 17.42 -16.26
N LEU A 62 -1.78 17.14 -15.40
CA LEU A 62 -0.93 18.14 -14.77
C LEU A 62 0.48 17.57 -14.60
N TRP A 63 1.44 18.45 -14.42
CA TRP A 63 2.82 18.06 -14.14
C TRP A 63 3.11 18.26 -12.65
N LEU A 64 3.59 17.23 -11.96
CA LEU A 64 4.09 17.32 -10.59
C LEU A 64 5.61 17.25 -10.65
N GLY A 65 6.28 18.40 -10.58
CA GLY A 65 7.68 18.46 -10.96
C GLY A 65 7.88 18.05 -12.43
N ASN A 66 8.65 16.97 -12.65
CA ASN A 66 8.83 16.35 -13.97
C ASN A 66 7.93 15.12 -14.21
N LYS A 67 7.08 14.74 -13.26
CA LYS A 67 6.13 13.62 -13.40
C LYS A 67 4.85 14.08 -14.07
N LEU A 68 4.45 13.41 -15.16
CA LEU A 68 3.15 13.63 -15.80
C LEU A 68 2.07 12.86 -15.02
N CYS A 69 1.08 13.57 -14.49
CA CYS A 69 -0.09 12.98 -13.86
C CYS A 69 -1.31 13.20 -14.76
N VAL A 70 -2.14 12.16 -14.91
CA VAL A 70 -3.44 12.24 -15.57
C VAL A 70 -4.52 11.96 -14.53
N VAL A 71 -5.47 12.87 -14.41
CA VAL A 71 -6.60 12.77 -13.48
C VAL A 71 -7.83 12.34 -14.27
N ILE A 72 -8.51 11.32 -13.74
CA ILE A 72 -9.76 10.79 -14.25
C ILE A 72 -10.86 11.12 -13.24
N SER A 73 -11.93 11.75 -13.69
CA SER A 73 -12.98 12.31 -12.83
C SER A 73 -14.40 12.04 -13.36
N SER A 74 -14.58 10.99 -14.16
CA SER A 74 -15.90 10.46 -14.54
C SER A 74 -15.98 8.95 -14.36
N PRO A 75 -17.16 8.41 -13.99
CA PRO A 75 -17.36 6.96 -13.87
C PRO A 75 -17.08 6.19 -15.16
N GLU A 76 -17.44 6.76 -16.32
CA GLU A 76 -17.27 6.14 -17.62
C GLU A 76 -15.78 5.96 -17.93
N LEU A 77 -14.97 7.01 -17.75
CA LEU A 77 -13.52 6.93 -17.97
C LEU A 77 -12.83 6.10 -16.88
N ALA A 78 -13.31 6.11 -15.65
CA ALA A 78 -12.79 5.25 -14.60
C ALA A 78 -12.97 3.77 -14.97
N LYS A 79 -14.14 3.38 -15.51
CA LYS A 79 -14.40 2.03 -16.03
C LYS A 79 -13.43 1.65 -17.15
N GLU A 80 -13.18 2.55 -18.10
CA GLU A 80 -12.20 2.30 -19.17
C GLU A 80 -10.82 1.96 -18.58
N VAL A 81 -10.36 2.72 -17.57
CA VAL A 81 -9.04 2.53 -16.95
C VAL A 81 -8.95 1.29 -16.07
N VAL A 82 -9.94 1.06 -15.19
CA VAL A 82 -9.84 0.04 -14.13
C VAL A 82 -10.48 -1.30 -14.51
N ARG A 83 -11.18 -1.39 -15.64
CA ARG A 83 -11.84 -2.62 -16.11
C ARG A 83 -11.50 -2.94 -17.56
N ASP A 84 -11.77 -2.02 -18.48
CA ASP A 84 -11.71 -2.35 -19.92
C ASP A 84 -10.25 -2.37 -20.43
N HIS A 85 -9.37 -1.59 -19.80
CA HIS A 85 -7.92 -1.54 -20.03
C HIS A 85 -7.10 -1.80 -18.76
N ASP A 86 -7.65 -2.56 -17.82
CA ASP A 86 -7.09 -2.78 -16.48
C ASP A 86 -5.62 -3.20 -16.50
N VAL A 87 -5.24 -4.17 -17.35
CA VAL A 87 -3.85 -4.66 -17.48
C VAL A 87 -2.89 -3.54 -17.90
N THR A 88 -3.33 -2.61 -18.75
CA THR A 88 -2.49 -1.49 -19.22
C THR A 88 -2.20 -0.49 -18.10
N PHE A 89 -3.14 -0.32 -17.17
CA PHE A 89 -3.06 0.64 -16.06
C PHE A 89 -2.83 -0.02 -14.70
N SER A 90 -2.39 -1.29 -14.69
CA SER A 90 -2.17 -2.06 -13.45
C SER A 90 -0.81 -1.82 -12.80
N GLU A 91 0.12 -1.15 -13.48
CA GLU A 91 1.41 -0.77 -12.89
C GLU A 91 1.27 0.30 -11.80
N ARG A 92 2.24 0.33 -10.89
CA ARG A 92 2.25 1.19 -9.69
C ARG A 92 3.45 2.14 -9.69
N ASP A 93 3.26 3.36 -9.21
CA ASP A 93 4.32 4.33 -8.87
C ASP A 93 4.30 4.56 -7.34
N PRO A 94 4.78 3.59 -6.54
CA PRO A 94 4.70 3.65 -5.09
C PRO A 94 5.63 4.73 -4.52
N PRO A 95 5.17 5.57 -3.57
CA PRO A 95 6.05 6.49 -2.86
C PRO A 95 7.08 5.70 -2.04
N ILE A 96 8.23 6.30 -1.74
CA ILE A 96 9.30 5.65 -0.97
C ILE A 96 8.82 5.14 0.39
N ALA A 97 7.88 5.84 1.02
CA ALA A 97 7.24 5.40 2.26
C ALA A 97 6.54 4.05 2.08
N ALA A 98 5.76 3.88 1.01
CA ALA A 98 5.09 2.61 0.72
C ALA A 98 6.10 1.50 0.42
N GLN A 99 7.11 1.79 -0.41
CA GLN A 99 8.16 0.82 -0.74
C GLN A 99 8.86 0.27 0.51
N VAL A 100 9.19 1.15 1.46
CA VAL A 100 9.82 0.73 2.72
C VAL A 100 8.83 0.02 3.64
N ALA A 101 7.60 0.53 3.77
CA ALA A 101 6.59 -0.05 4.63
C ALA A 101 6.30 -1.51 4.26
N SER A 102 6.18 -1.80 2.96
CA SER A 102 5.78 -3.10 2.43
C SER A 102 6.94 -3.98 1.98
N PHE A 103 8.12 -3.83 2.60
CA PHE A 103 9.28 -4.71 2.35
C PHE A 103 9.72 -4.75 0.88
N GLY A 104 9.77 -3.59 0.23
CA GLY A 104 10.15 -3.45 -1.17
C GLY A 104 9.00 -3.74 -2.14
N CYS A 105 7.78 -3.30 -1.80
CA CYS A 105 6.55 -3.58 -2.56
C CYS A 105 6.24 -5.09 -2.64
N ASN A 106 6.43 -5.81 -1.54
CA ASN A 106 6.04 -7.22 -1.43
C ASN A 106 4.59 -7.40 -0.94
N ASP A 107 3.80 -6.34 -0.83
CA ASP A 107 2.36 -6.37 -0.58
C ASP A 107 1.53 -6.62 -1.87
N ILE A 108 0.23 -6.34 -1.84
CA ILE A 108 -0.68 -6.49 -3.00
C ILE A 108 -1.05 -5.14 -3.65
N ALA A 109 -1.06 -4.06 -2.87
CA ALA A 109 -1.47 -2.73 -3.30
C ALA A 109 -0.41 -2.04 -4.17
N PHE A 110 0.87 -2.12 -3.76
CA PHE A 110 2.00 -1.41 -4.36
C PHE A 110 2.97 -2.29 -5.17
N ASP A 111 2.83 -3.62 -5.09
CA ASP A 111 3.57 -4.52 -5.98
C ASP A 111 3.15 -4.33 -7.44
N SER A 112 4.13 -4.52 -8.33
CA SER A 112 3.95 -4.34 -9.76
C SER A 112 3.14 -5.49 -10.35
N TYR A 113 2.17 -5.18 -11.21
CA TYR A 113 1.43 -6.20 -11.93
C TYR A 113 2.34 -7.06 -12.83
N SER A 114 3.42 -6.48 -13.37
CA SER A 114 4.45 -7.19 -14.14
C SER A 114 5.23 -8.22 -13.30
N ASN A 115 5.20 -8.13 -11.96
CA ASN A 115 5.78 -9.15 -11.10
C ASN A 115 4.98 -10.45 -11.24
N PRO A 116 5.59 -11.57 -11.71
CA PRO A 116 4.88 -12.84 -11.87
C PRO A 116 4.27 -13.36 -10.57
N ARG A 117 4.80 -12.95 -9.41
CA ARG A 117 4.36 -13.37 -8.07
C ARG A 117 3.14 -12.61 -7.57
N TRP A 118 2.81 -11.44 -8.13
CA TRP A 118 1.67 -10.62 -7.69
C TRP A 118 0.34 -11.39 -7.73
N LYS A 119 0.10 -12.13 -8.82
CA LYS A 119 -1.11 -12.95 -8.98
C LYS A 119 -1.22 -14.04 -7.92
N ASN A 120 -0.08 -14.61 -7.50
CA ASN A 120 -0.04 -15.62 -6.46
C ASN A 120 -0.42 -15.01 -5.10
N LYS A 121 0.19 -13.87 -4.73
CA LYS A 121 -0.17 -13.13 -3.51
C LYS A 121 -1.66 -12.76 -3.46
N ARG A 122 -2.19 -12.23 -4.56
CA ARG A 122 -3.63 -11.90 -4.67
C ARG A 122 -4.51 -13.15 -4.56
N LYS A 123 -4.10 -14.28 -5.12
CA LYS A 123 -4.79 -15.57 -4.98
C LYS A 123 -4.81 -16.00 -3.51
N VAL A 124 -3.67 -16.02 -2.82
CA VAL A 124 -3.58 -16.36 -1.40
C VAL A 124 -4.50 -15.47 -0.55
N LEU A 125 -4.48 -14.15 -0.76
CA LEU A 125 -5.36 -13.24 -0.05
C LEU A 125 -6.85 -13.62 -0.25
N ALA A 126 -7.26 -13.88 -1.48
CA ALA A 126 -8.66 -14.17 -1.81
C ALA A 126 -9.12 -15.58 -1.42
N THR A 127 -8.26 -16.60 -1.55
CA THR A 127 -8.64 -18.00 -1.36
C THR A 127 -8.31 -18.54 0.03
N GLU A 128 -7.41 -17.90 0.78
CA GLU A 128 -6.97 -18.39 2.09
C GLU A 128 -7.36 -17.44 3.23
N LEU A 129 -7.08 -16.13 3.06
CA LEU A 129 -7.23 -15.14 4.14
C LEU A 129 -8.62 -14.54 4.23
N LEU A 130 -9.18 -14.09 3.11
CA LEU A 130 -10.45 -13.34 3.06
C LEU A 130 -11.66 -14.20 2.68
N THR A 131 -11.59 -15.52 2.89
CA THR A 131 -12.74 -16.40 2.67
C THR A 131 -13.80 -16.22 3.74
N ASN A 132 -15.07 -16.49 3.39
CA ASN A 132 -16.16 -16.46 4.36
C ASN A 132 -15.90 -17.39 5.56
N ALA A 133 -15.34 -18.58 5.32
CA ALA A 133 -14.99 -19.52 6.39
C ALA A 133 -13.97 -18.92 7.36
N ARG A 134 -12.90 -18.29 6.83
CA ARG A 134 -11.87 -17.66 7.65
C ARG A 134 -12.38 -16.44 8.39
N LEU A 135 -13.13 -15.57 7.71
CA LEU A 135 -13.76 -14.41 8.33
C LEU A 135 -14.74 -14.83 9.43
N ASN A 136 -15.48 -15.92 9.27
CA ASN A 136 -16.35 -16.46 10.31
C ASN A 136 -15.56 -17.06 11.48
N ALA A 137 -14.45 -17.77 11.23
CA ALA A 137 -13.58 -18.28 12.29
C ALA A 137 -13.00 -17.14 13.16
N CYS A 138 -12.71 -15.98 12.56
CA CYS A 138 -12.27 -14.78 13.26
C CYS A 138 -13.40 -13.96 13.91
N TYR A 139 -14.68 -14.36 13.80
CA TYR A 139 -15.81 -13.58 14.33
C TYR A 139 -15.67 -13.30 15.83
N GLY A 140 -15.26 -14.31 16.61
CA GLY A 140 -15.07 -14.16 18.06
C GLY A 140 -14.06 -13.06 18.40
N LEU A 141 -12.93 -13.02 17.68
CA LEU A 141 -11.87 -12.02 17.86
C LEU A 141 -12.38 -10.61 17.56
N ARG A 142 -13.09 -10.44 16.44
CA ARG A 142 -13.66 -9.13 16.08
C ARG A 142 -14.67 -8.66 17.11
N ARG A 143 -15.59 -9.54 17.51
CA ARG A 143 -16.63 -9.23 18.49
C ARG A 143 -16.01 -8.82 19.83
N GLU A 144 -15.01 -9.57 20.30
CA GLU A 144 -14.29 -9.27 21.53
C GLU A 144 -13.69 -7.88 21.52
N GLN A 145 -12.91 -7.52 20.49
CA GLN A 145 -12.26 -6.22 20.40
C GLN A 145 -13.26 -5.05 20.29
N VAL A 146 -14.39 -5.24 19.60
CA VAL A 146 -15.48 -4.24 19.56
C VAL A 146 -16.12 -4.09 20.94
N MET A 147 -16.41 -5.19 21.65
CA MET A 147 -17.01 -5.13 22.98
C MET A 147 -16.07 -4.49 24.00
N ASN A 148 -14.76 -4.75 23.91
CA ASN A 148 -13.74 -4.07 24.73
C ASN A 148 -13.74 -2.56 24.47
N GLY A 149 -13.74 -2.14 23.20
CA GLY A 149 -13.84 -0.72 22.85
C GLY A 149 -15.12 -0.05 23.34
N LEU A 150 -16.24 -0.77 23.35
CA LEU A 150 -17.51 -0.27 23.91
C LEU A 150 -17.48 -0.15 25.43
N LYS A 151 -16.78 -1.04 26.13
CA LYS A 151 -16.63 -0.97 27.58
C LYS A 151 -15.99 0.36 28.00
N ASP A 152 -14.94 0.79 27.30
CA ASP A 152 -14.29 2.09 27.53
C ASP A 152 -15.26 3.27 27.36
N VAL A 153 -16.21 3.16 26.42
CA VAL A 153 -17.28 4.16 26.22
C VAL A 153 -18.24 4.17 27.39
N TYR A 154 -18.72 3.00 27.84
CA TYR A 154 -19.63 2.88 28.97
C TYR A 154 -19.00 3.35 30.29
N GLU A 155 -17.70 3.12 30.48
CA GLU A 155 -16.97 3.59 31.67
C GLU A 155 -16.75 5.12 31.69
N ASN A 156 -16.90 5.78 30.54
CA ASN A 156 -16.72 7.22 30.38
C ASN A 156 -18.01 7.97 30.01
N VAL A 157 -19.17 7.43 30.38
CA VAL A 157 -20.47 8.10 30.18
C VAL A 157 -20.46 9.53 30.75
N GLY A 158 -20.99 10.46 29.96
CA GLY A 158 -21.02 11.88 30.30
C GLY A 158 -19.76 12.66 29.93
N LYS A 159 -18.70 11.99 29.44
CA LYS A 159 -17.49 12.67 28.91
C LYS A 159 -17.53 12.71 27.38
N PRO A 160 -17.01 13.78 26.75
CA PRO A 160 -16.81 13.82 25.30
C PRO A 160 -15.87 12.70 24.83
N ILE A 161 -16.19 12.09 23.69
CA ILE A 161 -15.38 11.05 23.06
C ILE A 161 -15.06 11.46 21.62
N ASP A 162 -13.79 11.33 21.24
CA ASP A 162 -13.37 11.44 19.85
C ASP A 162 -13.69 10.14 19.11
N ILE A 163 -14.78 10.15 18.34
CA ILE A 163 -15.27 8.99 17.58
C ILE A 163 -14.24 8.55 16.54
N GLY A 164 -13.54 9.48 15.90
CA GLY A 164 -12.54 9.16 14.87
C GLY A 164 -11.37 8.37 15.46
N LYS A 165 -10.80 8.88 16.56
CA LYS A 165 -9.75 8.18 17.30
C LYS A 165 -10.23 6.84 17.86
N TRP A 166 -11.44 6.80 18.43
CA TRP A 166 -12.01 5.58 18.99
C TRP A 166 -12.22 4.51 17.92
N THR A 167 -12.87 4.84 16.80
CA THR A 167 -13.10 3.91 15.69
C THR A 167 -11.79 3.42 15.08
N TYR A 168 -10.79 4.29 14.92
CA TYR A 168 -9.46 3.90 14.47
C TYR A 168 -8.83 2.85 15.39
N LEU A 169 -8.81 3.10 16.71
CA LEU A 169 -8.21 2.17 17.68
C LEU A 169 -8.94 0.83 17.72
N VAL A 170 -10.28 0.83 17.68
CA VAL A 170 -11.06 -0.41 17.65
C VAL A 170 -10.81 -1.20 16.36
N ALA A 171 -10.81 -0.54 15.20
CA ALA A 171 -10.52 -1.19 13.92
C ALA A 171 -9.10 -1.78 13.88
N LEU A 172 -8.12 -1.05 14.44
CA LEU A 172 -6.74 -1.51 14.52
C LEU A 172 -6.59 -2.71 15.47
N ASN A 173 -7.23 -2.67 16.65
CA ASN A 173 -7.25 -3.82 17.57
C ASN A 173 -7.88 -5.05 16.92
N VAL A 174 -8.98 -4.87 16.17
CA VAL A 174 -9.62 -5.93 15.40
C VAL A 174 -8.65 -6.54 14.38
N ALA A 175 -7.95 -5.71 13.60
CA ALA A 175 -6.99 -6.16 12.60
C ALA A 175 -5.81 -6.91 13.24
N ILE A 176 -5.19 -6.35 14.28
CA ILE A 176 -4.09 -6.97 15.01
C ILE A 176 -4.52 -8.32 15.60
N SER A 177 -5.69 -8.38 16.24
CA SER A 177 -6.21 -9.62 16.83
C SER A 177 -6.44 -10.70 15.77
N MET A 178 -6.95 -10.34 14.58
CA MET A 178 -7.10 -11.28 13.45
C MET A 178 -5.76 -11.76 12.89
N ILE A 179 -4.76 -10.89 12.83
CA ILE A 179 -3.40 -11.25 12.38
C ILE A 179 -2.76 -12.23 13.36
N LEU A 180 -2.80 -11.92 14.66
CA LEU A 180 -2.15 -12.68 15.72
C LEU A 180 -2.94 -13.94 16.13
N GLY A 181 -4.24 -14.01 15.80
CA GLY A 181 -5.12 -15.12 16.23
C GLY A 181 -5.62 -14.99 17.68
N GLY A 182 -5.48 -13.81 18.29
CA GLY A 182 -5.83 -13.55 19.69
C GLY A 182 -4.83 -12.62 20.38
N GLU A 183 -5.09 -12.35 21.66
CA GLU A 183 -4.18 -11.56 22.49
C GLU A 183 -2.93 -12.38 22.85
N LEU A 184 -1.79 -11.69 22.86
CA LEU A 184 -0.54 -12.29 23.33
C LEU A 184 -0.50 -12.26 24.87
N PRO A 185 -0.11 -13.35 25.53
CA PRO A 185 -0.16 -13.41 26.99
C PRO A 185 0.92 -12.55 27.66
N GLY A 186 0.56 -11.96 28.80
CA GLY A 186 1.47 -11.26 29.71
C GLY A 186 1.91 -9.87 29.24
N GLU A 187 2.77 -9.23 30.04
CA GLU A 187 3.27 -7.87 29.79
C GLU A 187 3.98 -7.74 28.43
N LYS A 188 4.68 -8.80 28.00
CA LYS A 188 5.33 -8.84 26.69
C LYS A 188 4.32 -8.71 25.55
N GLY A 189 3.16 -9.35 25.67
CA GLY A 189 2.09 -9.25 24.68
C GLY A 189 1.49 -7.85 24.60
N ALA A 190 1.15 -7.27 25.75
CA ALA A 190 0.64 -5.90 25.83
C ALA A 190 1.62 -4.87 25.25
N ALA A 191 2.92 -5.03 25.51
CA ALA A 191 3.97 -4.19 24.93
C ALA A 191 4.06 -4.32 23.41
N ILE A 192 3.95 -5.54 22.87
CA ILE A 192 3.95 -5.79 21.42
C ILE A 192 2.75 -5.09 20.77
N GLU A 193 1.54 -5.26 21.31
CA GLU A 193 0.34 -4.62 20.79
C GLU A 193 0.41 -3.09 20.86
N GLY A 194 0.91 -2.52 21.96
CA GLY A 194 1.11 -1.08 22.10
C GLY A 194 2.05 -0.54 21.01
N ASN A 195 3.19 -1.20 20.80
CA ASN A 195 4.15 -0.81 19.77
C ASN A 195 3.56 -0.94 18.35
N LEU A 196 2.75 -1.98 18.07
CA LEU A 196 2.07 -2.11 16.78
C LEU A 196 1.10 -0.94 16.53
N LYS A 197 0.39 -0.50 17.57
CA LYS A 197 -0.55 0.63 17.46
C LYS A 197 0.18 1.95 17.18
N GLU A 198 1.26 2.20 17.91
CA GLU A 198 2.11 3.38 17.70
C GLU A 198 2.72 3.39 16.30
N ASN A 199 3.34 2.27 15.89
CA ASN A 199 3.94 2.10 14.56
C ASN A 199 2.92 2.30 13.44
N SER A 200 1.69 1.77 13.58
CA SER A 200 0.61 1.95 12.60
C SER A 200 0.22 3.43 12.44
N SER A 201 0.08 4.14 13.56
CA SER A 201 -0.26 5.57 13.55
C SER A 201 0.84 6.41 12.89
N GLU A 202 2.10 6.18 13.26
CA GLU A 202 3.25 6.89 12.69
C GLU A 202 3.42 6.56 11.19
N SER A 203 3.22 5.29 10.81
CA SER A 203 3.28 4.86 9.41
C SER A 203 2.24 5.56 8.54
N MET A 204 0.99 5.68 9.03
CA MET A 204 -0.08 6.37 8.31
C MET A 204 0.25 7.84 8.06
N VAL A 205 0.87 8.53 9.03
CA VAL A 205 1.32 9.92 8.88
C VAL A 205 2.42 10.03 7.81
N LEU A 206 3.40 9.14 7.83
CA LEU A 206 4.50 9.16 6.86
C LEU A 206 4.04 8.80 5.44
N MET A 207 3.13 7.84 5.30
CA MET A 207 2.55 7.46 3.99
C MET A 207 1.69 8.57 3.39
N GLY A 208 0.92 9.30 4.22
CA GLY A 208 0.03 10.37 3.76
C GLY A 208 0.74 11.69 3.46
N LYS A 209 2.00 11.85 3.88
CA LYS A 209 2.75 13.10 3.75
C LYS A 209 3.29 13.27 2.33
N PRO A 210 3.02 14.40 1.65
CA PRO A 210 3.67 14.72 0.38
C PRO A 210 5.20 14.73 0.52
N ASN A 211 5.89 14.08 -0.41
CA ASN A 211 7.33 13.90 -0.35
C ASN A 211 8.03 14.45 -1.60
N VAL A 212 8.94 15.41 -1.39
CA VAL A 212 9.74 16.01 -2.47
C VAL A 212 10.67 14.99 -3.11
N SER A 213 11.15 14.00 -2.36
CA SER A 213 12.03 12.94 -2.89
C SER A 213 11.30 12.05 -3.90
N ASP A 214 9.99 11.85 -3.74
CA ASP A 214 9.15 11.07 -4.67
C ASP A 214 8.86 11.84 -5.97
N ILE A 215 8.99 13.17 -5.95
CA ILE A 215 8.70 14.03 -7.11
C ILE A 215 10.00 14.43 -7.84
N PHE A 216 11.10 14.60 -7.13
CA PHE A 216 12.39 15.04 -7.67
C PHE A 216 13.49 14.00 -7.42
N PRO A 217 13.67 13.02 -8.33
CA PRO A 217 14.64 11.92 -8.13
C PRO A 217 16.09 12.39 -7.91
N ALA A 218 16.48 13.54 -8.47
CA ALA A 218 17.82 14.09 -8.33
C ALA A 218 18.21 14.42 -6.87
N ILE A 219 17.23 14.69 -6.01
CA ILE A 219 17.45 15.00 -4.59
C ILE A 219 17.00 13.88 -3.65
N ALA A 220 16.45 12.77 -4.20
CA ALA A 220 15.87 11.70 -3.41
C ALA A 220 16.84 11.11 -2.38
N ARG A 221 18.13 10.99 -2.74
CA ARG A 221 19.20 10.47 -1.86
C ARG A 221 19.37 11.22 -0.54
N PHE A 222 18.89 12.44 -0.44
CA PHE A 222 19.05 13.27 0.75
C PHE A 222 17.95 13.07 1.79
N ASP A 223 16.81 12.46 1.40
CA ASP A 223 15.64 12.27 2.27
C ASP A 223 15.31 13.53 3.09
N ILE A 224 15.13 14.66 2.38
CA ILE A 224 15.05 16.00 2.99
C ILE A 224 13.96 16.09 4.07
N GLN A 225 12.87 15.35 3.89
CA GLN A 225 11.74 15.33 4.83
C GLN A 225 11.81 14.19 5.87
N GLY A 226 12.85 13.35 5.82
CA GLY A 226 13.07 12.23 6.74
C GLY A 226 12.05 11.10 6.61
N ILE A 227 11.31 11.03 5.51
CA ILE A 227 10.18 10.10 5.33
C ILE A 227 10.69 8.68 5.17
N GLU A 228 11.71 8.48 4.33
CA GLU A 228 12.31 7.16 4.15
C GLU A 228 12.92 6.66 5.45
N ARG A 229 13.71 7.50 6.14
CA ARG A 229 14.34 7.14 7.42
C ARG A 229 13.32 6.82 8.50
N GLY A 230 12.27 7.63 8.62
CA GLY A 230 11.17 7.39 9.56
C GLY A 230 10.50 6.05 9.30
N MET A 231 10.17 5.78 8.03
CA MET A 231 9.52 4.52 7.67
C MET A 231 10.44 3.31 7.87
N ARG A 232 11.74 3.45 7.63
CA ARG A 232 12.73 2.38 7.90
C ARG A 232 12.77 2.04 9.39
N LYS A 233 12.71 3.03 10.28
CA LYS A 233 12.66 2.80 11.73
C LYS A 233 11.41 2.01 12.12
N ILE A 234 10.25 2.40 11.60
CA ILE A 234 8.98 1.71 11.83
C ILE A 234 9.02 0.28 11.30
N ASN A 235 9.47 0.09 10.06
CA ASN A 235 9.59 -1.23 9.43
C ASN A 235 10.54 -2.14 10.24
N GLN A 236 11.66 -1.63 10.75
CA GLN A 236 12.54 -2.38 11.65
C GLN A 236 11.90 -2.76 12.99
N GLN A 237 11.08 -1.88 13.58
CA GLN A 237 10.33 -2.20 14.79
C GLN A 237 9.28 -3.26 14.50
N PHE A 238 8.49 -3.09 13.44
CA PHE A 238 7.50 -4.06 13.00
C PHE A 238 8.12 -5.43 12.70
N ASN A 239 9.27 -5.47 12.01
CA ASN A 239 9.99 -6.70 11.71
C ASN A 239 10.41 -7.46 12.98
N ARG A 240 10.96 -6.76 13.99
CA ARG A 240 11.33 -7.37 15.28
C ARG A 240 10.11 -7.90 16.04
N LEU A 241 8.98 -7.19 15.98
CA LEU A 241 7.74 -7.64 16.59
C LEU A 241 7.23 -8.92 15.90
N LEU A 242 7.18 -8.92 14.57
CA LEU A 242 6.79 -10.12 13.81
C LEU A 242 7.71 -11.31 14.10
N GLU A 243 9.03 -11.12 14.12
CA GLU A 243 9.99 -12.18 14.49
C GLU A 243 9.66 -12.76 15.87
N SER A 244 9.41 -11.91 16.87
CA SER A 244 9.05 -12.37 18.22
C SER A 244 7.72 -13.15 18.27
N VAL A 245 6.76 -12.81 17.40
CA VAL A 245 5.48 -13.52 17.31
C VAL A 245 5.63 -14.83 16.55
N ILE A 246 6.42 -14.84 15.47
CA ILE A 246 6.74 -16.04 14.69
C ILE A 246 7.42 -17.08 15.58
N GLU A 247 8.38 -16.68 16.41
CA GLU A 247 9.03 -17.56 17.39
C GLU A 247 8.01 -18.20 18.35
N VAL A 248 7.11 -17.39 18.92
CA VAL A 248 6.04 -17.88 19.80
C VAL A 248 5.08 -18.83 19.07
N ALA A 249 4.76 -18.56 17.80
CA ALA A 249 3.89 -19.41 17.00
C ALA A 249 4.55 -20.77 16.70
N ILE A 250 5.84 -20.77 16.33
CA ILE A 250 6.62 -21.99 16.08
C ILE A 250 6.68 -22.88 17.33
N ASP A 251 6.90 -22.30 18.50
CA ASP A 251 7.03 -23.10 19.73
C ASP A 251 5.69 -23.68 20.18
N LYS A 252 4.57 -22.96 19.98
CA LYS A 252 3.22 -23.50 20.23
C LYS A 252 2.86 -24.68 19.32
N GLU A 253 3.35 -24.67 18.09
CA GLU A 253 3.12 -25.73 17.09
C GLU A 253 3.86 -27.03 17.46
N LYS A 254 5.07 -26.93 18.03
CA LYS A 254 5.83 -28.09 18.53
C LYS A 254 5.15 -28.80 19.70
N ASP A 255 4.41 -28.06 20.52
CA ASP A 255 3.76 -28.56 21.73
C ASP A 255 2.35 -29.14 21.51
N LYS A 256 1.77 -29.05 20.30
CA LYS A 256 0.41 -29.54 20.02
C LYS A 256 0.30 -30.36 18.73
N LYS A 257 0.03 -31.66 18.88
CA LYS A 257 -0.73 -32.44 17.89
C LYS A 257 -2.21 -32.07 18.04
N SER A 258 -2.84 -31.57 16.97
CA SER A 258 -4.30 -31.52 16.83
C SER A 258 -5.02 -30.66 17.88
N SER A 259 -5.18 -29.37 17.59
CA SER A 259 -6.47 -28.73 17.89
C SER A 259 -6.79 -27.76 16.75
N GLU A 260 -8.03 -27.77 16.28
CA GLU A 260 -8.66 -26.79 15.38
C GLU A 260 -8.71 -25.39 16.06
N GLN A 261 -7.57 -24.90 16.55
CA GLN A 261 -7.45 -23.60 17.16
C GLN A 261 -7.48 -22.52 16.09
N LYS A 262 -8.01 -21.37 16.49
CA LYS A 262 -8.23 -20.15 15.71
C LYS A 262 -6.91 -19.66 15.09
N LEU A 263 -6.47 -20.27 13.99
CA LEU A 263 -5.26 -19.83 13.27
C LEU A 263 -5.47 -18.38 12.83
N GLY A 264 -4.65 -17.48 13.37
CA GLY A 264 -4.54 -16.10 12.90
C GLY A 264 -4.02 -16.06 11.46
N PHE A 265 -4.09 -14.89 10.82
CA PHE A 265 -3.57 -14.74 9.45
C PHE A 265 -2.08 -15.02 9.36
N LEU A 266 -1.29 -14.64 10.37
CA LEU A 266 0.14 -14.91 10.39
C LEU A 266 0.43 -16.41 10.39
N GLU A 267 -0.24 -17.19 11.24
CA GLU A 267 -0.02 -18.63 11.35
C GLU A 267 -0.38 -19.36 10.05
N LEU A 268 -1.47 -18.94 9.39
CA LEU A 268 -1.86 -19.47 8.08
C LEU A 268 -0.80 -19.14 7.01
N LEU A 269 -0.30 -17.90 6.98
CA LEU A 269 0.72 -17.50 6.01
C LEU A 269 2.03 -18.25 6.22
N LEU A 270 2.45 -18.47 7.48
CA LEU A 270 3.62 -19.29 7.81
C LEU A 270 3.42 -20.75 7.38
N HIS A 271 2.23 -21.30 7.57
CA HIS A 271 1.91 -22.64 7.10
C HIS A 271 2.00 -22.76 5.57
N LEU A 272 1.48 -21.76 4.84
CA LEU A 272 1.55 -21.70 3.37
C LEU A 272 2.97 -21.48 2.85
N GLU A 273 3.79 -20.72 3.57
CA GLU A 273 5.21 -20.52 3.27
C GLU A 273 5.99 -21.84 3.38
N ARG A 274 5.71 -22.65 4.41
CA ARG A 274 6.39 -23.93 4.65
C ARG A 274 5.90 -25.06 3.73
N ASN A 275 4.58 -25.17 3.51
CA ASN A 275 3.96 -26.33 2.86
C ASN A 275 3.85 -26.23 1.33
N ASN A 276 3.88 -25.03 0.73
CA ASN A 276 3.95 -24.89 -0.73
C ASN A 276 5.35 -25.22 -1.30
N ASN A 277 6.26 -25.80 -0.51
CA ASN A 277 7.48 -26.40 -1.02
C ASN A 277 7.23 -27.75 -1.73
N GLU A 278 6.04 -28.36 -1.58
CA GLU A 278 5.74 -29.71 -2.08
C GLU A 278 4.89 -29.75 -3.38
N ASP A 279 4.08 -28.72 -3.64
CA ASP A 279 3.28 -28.59 -4.87
C ASP A 279 3.87 -27.47 -5.75
N ASN A 280 3.94 -27.64 -7.07
CA ASN A 280 4.60 -26.78 -8.08
C ASN A 280 4.18 -25.27 -8.16
N ALA A 281 3.57 -24.69 -7.13
CA ALA A 281 3.44 -23.24 -6.94
C ALA A 281 4.67 -22.70 -6.20
N SER A 282 5.27 -21.60 -6.66
CA SER A 282 6.39 -20.99 -5.91
C SER A 282 5.92 -20.59 -4.50
N PRO A 283 6.54 -21.11 -3.43
CA PRO A 283 6.18 -20.80 -2.05
C PRO A 283 6.33 -19.30 -1.80
N LEU A 284 5.48 -18.74 -0.93
CA LEU A 284 5.63 -17.36 -0.48
C LEU A 284 7.02 -17.18 0.14
N THR A 285 7.67 -16.04 -0.06
CA THR A 285 8.88 -15.73 0.72
C THR A 285 8.49 -15.11 2.05
N MET A 286 9.41 -15.09 3.02
CA MET A 286 9.17 -14.41 4.29
C MET A 286 8.88 -12.91 4.11
N ASP A 287 9.50 -12.24 3.13
CA ASP A 287 9.21 -10.84 2.83
C ASP A 287 7.81 -10.66 2.23
N GLU A 288 7.31 -11.63 1.47
CA GLU A 288 5.91 -11.62 1.00
C GLU A 288 4.93 -11.91 2.12
N VAL A 289 5.23 -12.84 3.04
CA VAL A 289 4.42 -13.06 4.25
C VAL A 289 4.31 -11.76 5.05
N LYS A 290 5.44 -11.08 5.29
CA LYS A 290 5.48 -9.80 5.99
C LYS A 290 4.76 -8.70 5.21
N GLY A 291 4.97 -8.61 3.91
CA GLY A 291 4.29 -7.65 3.03
C GLY A 291 2.78 -7.83 2.96
N LEU A 292 2.27 -9.07 3.10
CA LEU A 292 0.83 -9.36 3.16
C LEU A 292 0.17 -8.97 4.50
N LEU A 293 0.96 -8.68 5.53
CA LEU A 293 0.49 -8.29 6.87
C LEU A 293 0.55 -6.78 7.14
N VAL A 294 1.15 -6.00 6.22
CA VAL A 294 1.23 -4.53 6.26
C VAL A 294 0.06 -3.95 5.49
#